data_AF-A0A0D2WWP4-F1
#
_entry.id   AF-A0A0D2WWP4-F1
#
_cell.length_a   1.000
_cell.length_b   1.000
_cell.length_c   1.000
_cell.angle_alpha   90.00
_cell.angle_beta   90.00
_cell.angle_gamma   90.00
#
_symmetry.space_group_name_H-M   'P 1'
#
loop_
_entity.id
_entity.type
_entity.pdbx_description
1 polymer ?
#
loop_
_entity_poly.entity_id
_entity_poly.type
_entity_poly.pdbx_seq_one_letter_code
_entity_poly.pdbx_strand_id
1 'polypeptide(L)'
;MRFEADGIDVHHFAELLIPSGIVLNDQIKWISFHSGYDFAYLLKVLTCTALPTEESDFFSLLYLYFPCIYDIKFMMRSCKHLKGGLQDVSDDLEVERYGPQHQAGSDSMLTAFAFFKMRQLFFEDNIDDSKFQGHIYGLGTSYLSKLEGPASSATTPATSGAPYSPSTTPGAGSNGTYAASSALGTPPSNYGLNGGAKPFSNAVPQSPSTVMANNVVNARKY
;
A
#
# COMPACT_ATOMS: atom_id res chain seq x y z
N MET A 1 -18.57 -3.66 -23.85
CA MET A 1 -18.46 -4.17 -25.23
C MET A 1 -17.02 -4.45 -25.66
N ARG A 2 -16.05 -3.50 -25.72
CA ARG A 2 -14.69 -3.86 -26.20
C ARG A 2 -13.98 -4.94 -25.36
N PHE A 3 -13.93 -4.81 -24.03
CA PHE A 3 -13.32 -5.83 -23.16
C PHE A 3 -14.06 -7.17 -23.13
N GLU A 4 -15.33 -7.17 -23.55
CA GLU A 4 -16.15 -8.38 -23.60
C GLU A 4 -15.87 -9.17 -24.89
N ALA A 5 -15.59 -8.48 -26.00
CA ALA A 5 -15.25 -9.11 -27.27
C ALA A 5 -13.75 -9.40 -27.43
N ASP A 6 -12.90 -8.47 -27.00
CA ASP A 6 -11.45 -8.47 -27.25
C ASP A 6 -10.62 -8.52 -25.96
N GLY A 7 -11.24 -8.94 -24.85
CA GLY A 7 -10.56 -9.07 -23.56
C GLY A 7 -9.45 -10.11 -23.61
N ILE A 8 -8.35 -9.85 -22.89
CA ILE A 8 -7.29 -10.84 -22.72
C ILE A 8 -7.83 -11.94 -21.79
N ASP A 9 -7.75 -13.19 -22.24
CA ASP A 9 -8.01 -14.34 -21.38
C ASP A 9 -6.96 -14.39 -20.27
N VAL A 10 -7.41 -14.34 -19.02
CA VAL A 10 -6.53 -14.23 -17.85
C VAL A 10 -5.69 -15.48 -17.64
N HIS A 11 -6.18 -16.65 -18.03
CA HIS A 11 -5.44 -17.91 -17.91
C HIS A 11 -4.37 -18.01 -18.99
N HIS A 12 -4.68 -17.59 -20.21
CA HIS A 12 -3.69 -17.48 -21.28
C HIS A 12 -2.60 -16.44 -20.95
N PHE A 13 -2.98 -15.32 -20.33
CA PHE A 13 -2.01 -14.35 -19.83
C PHE A 13 -1.08 -14.97 -18.77
N ALA A 14 -1.62 -15.71 -17.80
CA ALA A 14 -0.83 -16.41 -16.79
C ALA A 14 0.14 -17.43 -17.41
N GLU A 15 -0.35 -18.22 -18.38
CA GLU A 15 0.42 -19.22 -19.12
C GLU A 15 1.64 -18.61 -19.81
N LEU A 16 1.51 -17.40 -20.36
CA LEU A 16 2.61 -16.68 -21.00
C LEU A 16 3.51 -15.98 -19.99
N LEU A 17 2.96 -15.47 -18.88
CA LEU A 17 3.70 -14.69 -17.90
C LEU A 17 4.66 -15.57 -17.08
N ILE A 18 4.24 -16.78 -16.68
CA ILE A 18 5.06 -17.68 -15.85
C ILE A 18 6.43 -18.02 -16.49
N PRO A 19 6.51 -18.48 -17.76
CA PRO A 19 7.77 -18.82 -18.40
C PRO A 19 8.54 -17.61 -18.95
N SER A 20 8.00 -16.40 -18.86
CA SER A 20 8.62 -15.18 -19.42
C SER A 20 9.89 -14.73 -18.68
N GLY A 21 10.10 -15.20 -17.45
CA GLY A 21 11.15 -14.74 -16.55
C GLY A 21 10.86 -13.42 -15.82
N ILE A 22 9.64 -12.87 -15.96
CA ILE A 22 9.18 -11.65 -15.26
C ILE A 22 8.76 -11.96 -13.80
N VAL A 23 8.20 -13.15 -13.58
CA VAL A 23 7.88 -13.70 -12.25
C VAL A 23 8.84 -14.84 -11.91
N LEU A 24 8.88 -15.25 -10.63
CA LEU A 24 9.73 -16.33 -10.14
C LEU A 24 11.24 -16.08 -10.38
N ASN A 25 11.64 -14.81 -10.46
CA ASN A 25 12.99 -14.37 -10.81
C ASN A 25 13.47 -13.29 -9.83
N ASP A 26 14.55 -13.58 -9.11
CA ASP A 26 15.13 -12.69 -8.10
C ASP A 26 15.92 -11.51 -8.70
N GLN A 27 16.21 -11.54 -10.00
CA GLN A 27 16.83 -10.42 -10.72
C GLN A 27 15.82 -9.32 -11.08
N ILE A 28 14.51 -9.59 -10.95
CA ILE A 28 13.45 -8.65 -11.28
C ILE A 28 12.99 -7.90 -10.03
N LYS A 29 13.06 -6.56 -10.10
CA LYS A 29 12.55 -5.66 -9.06
C LYS A 29 11.19 -5.11 -9.46
N TRP A 30 10.17 -5.46 -8.70
CA TRP A 30 8.80 -4.95 -8.85
C TRP A 30 8.65 -3.64 -8.11
N ILE A 31 8.21 -2.62 -8.83
CA ILE A 31 7.94 -1.28 -8.29
C ILE A 31 6.44 -1.05 -8.35
N SER A 32 5.85 -0.65 -7.23
CA SER A 32 4.40 -0.52 -7.11
C SER A 32 3.99 0.64 -6.21
N PHE A 33 2.69 0.91 -6.13
CA PHE A 33 2.14 1.94 -5.24
C PHE A 33 0.86 1.44 -4.58
N HIS A 34 0.88 1.25 -3.26
CA HIS A 34 -0.28 0.80 -2.47
C HIS A 34 -0.87 -0.52 -2.99
N SER A 35 -0.02 -1.51 -3.20
CA SER A 35 -0.25 -2.57 -4.18
C SER A 35 -0.76 -3.90 -3.61
N GLY A 36 -1.36 -3.88 -2.42
CA GLY A 36 -1.86 -5.11 -1.78
C GLY A 36 -2.87 -5.84 -2.67
N TYR A 37 -3.84 -5.11 -3.23
CA TYR A 37 -4.82 -5.69 -4.15
C TYR A 37 -4.20 -6.05 -5.51
N ASP A 38 -3.26 -5.26 -6.03
CA ASP A 38 -2.63 -5.50 -7.33
C ASP A 38 -1.94 -6.86 -7.34
N PHE A 39 -1.11 -7.14 -6.32
CA PHE A 39 -0.44 -8.42 -6.18
C PHE A 39 -1.40 -9.56 -5.84
N ALA A 40 -2.46 -9.31 -5.08
CA ALA A 40 -3.49 -10.32 -4.84
C ALA A 40 -4.20 -10.76 -6.13
N TYR A 41 -4.53 -9.82 -7.03
CA TYR A 41 -5.10 -10.15 -8.33
C TYR A 41 -4.10 -10.93 -9.21
N LEU A 42 -2.83 -10.50 -9.26
CA LEU A 42 -1.80 -11.22 -10.00
C LEU A 42 -1.59 -12.64 -9.48
N LEU A 43 -1.49 -12.83 -8.16
CA LEU A 43 -1.38 -14.15 -7.55
C LEU A 43 -2.59 -15.03 -7.88
N LYS A 44 -3.81 -14.50 -7.75
CA LYS A 44 -5.03 -15.23 -8.11
C LYS A 44 -5.01 -15.73 -9.56
N VAL A 45 -4.52 -14.89 -10.47
CA VAL A 45 -4.39 -15.23 -11.90
C VAL A 45 -3.30 -16.27 -12.11
N LEU A 46 -2.12 -16.09 -11.51
CA LEU A 46 -0.96 -16.97 -11.66
C LEU A 46 -1.19 -18.37 -11.05
N THR A 47 -1.89 -18.44 -9.91
CA THR A 47 -2.13 -19.71 -9.23
C THR A 47 -3.39 -20.41 -9.72
N CYS A 48 -4.31 -19.67 -10.35
CA CYS A 48 -5.63 -20.17 -10.75
C CYS A 48 -6.44 -20.77 -9.58
N THR A 49 -6.18 -20.32 -8.34
CA THR A 49 -6.87 -20.77 -7.13
C THR A 49 -7.45 -19.61 -6.34
N ALA A 50 -8.27 -19.91 -5.33
CA ALA A 50 -8.57 -18.94 -4.30
C ALA A 50 -7.27 -18.48 -3.61
N LEU A 51 -7.26 -17.23 -3.15
CA LEU A 51 -6.16 -16.72 -2.35
C LEU A 51 -6.09 -17.46 -1.01
N PRO A 52 -4.89 -17.62 -0.43
CA PRO A 52 -4.76 -18.19 0.90
C PRO A 52 -5.61 -17.44 1.94
N THR A 53 -6.22 -18.18 2.87
CA THR A 53 -7.01 -17.58 3.96
C THR A 53 -6.13 -16.96 5.03
N GLU A 54 -4.94 -17.52 5.25
CA GLU A 54 -3.96 -17.04 6.20
C GLU A 54 -3.01 -16.04 5.55
N GLU A 55 -2.77 -14.91 6.22
CA GLU A 55 -1.89 -13.85 5.74
C GLU A 55 -0.44 -14.35 5.52
N SER A 56 0.06 -15.24 6.39
CA SER A 56 1.40 -15.81 6.25
C SER A 56 1.59 -16.63 4.98
N ASP A 57 0.56 -17.36 4.58
CA ASP A 57 0.60 -18.23 3.41
C ASP A 57 0.49 -17.37 2.14
N PHE A 58 -0.30 -16.29 2.20
CA PHE A 58 -0.32 -15.27 1.16
C PHE A 58 1.07 -14.67 0.93
N PHE A 59 1.76 -14.21 1.98
CA PHE A 59 3.10 -13.62 1.83
C PHE A 59 4.15 -14.63 1.37
N SER A 60 4.08 -15.87 1.85
CA SER A 60 4.98 -16.94 1.41
C SER A 60 4.84 -17.20 -0.09
N LEU A 61 3.59 -17.21 -0.59
CA LEU A 61 3.30 -17.37 -2.01
C LEU A 61 3.67 -16.11 -2.82
N LEU A 62 3.41 -14.94 -2.27
CA LEU A 62 3.79 -13.66 -2.87
C LEU A 62 5.29 -13.60 -3.14
N TYR A 63 6.12 -13.87 -2.14
CA TYR A 63 7.58 -13.78 -2.27
C TYR A 63 8.18 -14.88 -3.14
N LEU A 64 7.47 -15.99 -3.33
CA LEU A 64 7.84 -16.98 -4.33
C LEU A 64 7.74 -16.38 -5.74
N TYR A 65 6.59 -15.78 -6.09
CA TYR A 65 6.36 -15.23 -7.43
C TYR A 65 7.05 -13.88 -7.67
N PHE A 66 7.19 -13.07 -6.63
CA PHE A 66 7.68 -11.70 -6.68
C PHE A 66 8.75 -11.48 -5.60
N PRO A 67 9.99 -11.96 -5.80
CA PRO A 67 11.01 -11.98 -4.75
C PRO A 67 11.44 -10.59 -4.28
N CYS A 68 11.47 -9.60 -5.19
CA CYS A 68 11.89 -8.24 -4.90
C CYS A 68 10.76 -7.26 -5.21
N ILE A 69 10.09 -6.74 -4.18
CA ILE A 69 9.02 -5.73 -4.30
C ILE A 69 9.42 -4.46 -3.54
N TYR A 70 9.17 -3.29 -4.14
CA TYR A 70 9.20 -2.00 -3.46
C TYR A 70 7.87 -1.27 -3.66
N ASP A 71 7.12 -1.11 -2.57
CA ASP A 71 5.90 -0.30 -2.55
C ASP A 71 6.24 1.14 -2.17
N ILE A 72 6.11 2.06 -3.13
CA ILE A 72 6.39 3.49 -2.95
C ILE A 72 5.59 4.06 -1.77
N LYS A 73 4.32 3.67 -1.62
CA LYS A 73 3.45 4.15 -0.54
C LYS A 73 4.01 3.75 0.83
N PHE A 74 4.61 2.55 0.93
CA PHE A 74 5.30 2.12 2.14
C PHE A 74 6.59 2.93 2.36
N MET A 75 7.41 3.09 1.32
CA MET A 75 8.69 3.82 1.39
C MET A 75 8.50 5.30 1.79
N MET A 76 7.43 5.94 1.33
CA MET A 76 7.07 7.32 1.67
C MET A 76 6.97 7.56 3.18
N ARG A 77 6.74 6.53 4.02
CA ARG A 77 6.75 6.68 5.48
C ARG A 77 8.10 7.16 6.03
N SER A 78 9.19 6.92 5.30
CA SER A 78 10.51 7.46 5.61
C SER A 78 10.79 8.84 5.00
N CYS A 79 9.86 9.37 4.19
CA CYS A 79 9.97 10.66 3.51
C CYS A 79 8.96 11.65 4.10
N LYS A 80 9.40 12.50 5.05
CA LYS A 80 8.51 13.38 5.84
C LYS A 80 7.60 14.31 5.04
N HIS A 81 7.96 14.64 3.80
CA HIS A 81 7.23 15.60 2.97
C HIS A 81 6.27 14.94 1.96
N LEU A 82 6.39 13.63 1.72
CA LEU A 82 5.56 12.92 0.73
C LEU A 82 4.33 12.32 1.40
N LYS A 83 3.14 12.67 0.90
CA LYS A 83 1.85 12.18 1.41
C LYS A 83 0.81 12.15 0.28
N GLY A 84 -0.35 11.57 0.55
CA GLY A 84 -1.43 11.51 -0.44
C GLY A 84 -1.34 10.30 -1.38
N GLY A 85 -2.07 10.36 -2.48
CA GLY A 85 -2.13 9.35 -3.53
C GLY A 85 -0.98 9.46 -4.54
N LEU A 86 -1.00 8.60 -5.57
CA LEU A 86 0.07 8.57 -6.57
C LEU A 86 0.20 9.91 -7.31
N GLN A 87 -0.92 10.58 -7.61
CA GLN A 87 -0.89 11.88 -8.26
C GLN A 87 -0.26 12.95 -7.37
N ASP A 88 -0.69 13.07 -6.10
CA ASP A 88 -0.15 14.04 -5.15
C ASP A 88 1.37 13.91 -5.01
N VAL A 89 1.85 12.66 -4.89
CA VAL A 89 3.28 12.35 -4.77
C VAL A 89 4.04 12.68 -6.05
N SER A 90 3.42 12.47 -7.21
CA SER A 90 4.06 12.79 -8.49
C SER A 90 4.18 14.29 -8.68
N ASP A 91 3.18 15.05 -8.25
CA ASP A 91 3.20 16.52 -8.27
C ASP A 91 4.29 17.05 -7.31
N ASP A 92 4.38 16.51 -6.09
CA ASP A 92 5.42 16.87 -5.11
C ASP A 92 6.84 16.53 -5.60
N LEU A 93 6.99 15.48 -6.42
CA LEU A 93 8.26 15.05 -7.01
C LEU A 93 8.56 15.73 -8.35
N GLU A 94 7.66 16.60 -8.84
CA GLU A 94 7.73 17.26 -10.15
C GLU A 94 7.88 16.26 -11.31
N VAL A 95 7.09 15.19 -11.28
CA VAL A 95 7.05 14.14 -12.30
C VAL A 95 5.81 14.27 -13.16
N GLU A 96 5.99 14.33 -14.48
CA GLU A 96 4.90 14.44 -15.44
C GLU A 96 4.20 13.10 -15.70
N ARG A 97 2.87 13.14 -15.83
CA ARG A 97 2.04 12.00 -16.23
C ARG A 97 1.90 11.92 -17.75
N TYR A 98 2.07 10.72 -18.29
CA TYR A 98 1.79 10.41 -19.68
C TYR A 98 0.59 9.45 -19.81
N GLY A 99 -0.48 9.94 -20.43
CA GLY A 99 -1.71 9.18 -20.64
C GLY A 99 -2.79 9.44 -19.59
N PRO A 100 -3.98 8.84 -19.76
CA PRO A 100 -5.14 9.10 -18.91
C PRO A 100 -4.93 8.62 -17.48
N GLN A 101 -5.31 9.45 -16.50
CA GLN A 101 -5.31 9.07 -15.08
C GLN A 101 -6.28 7.90 -14.83
N HIS A 102 -5.98 7.05 -13.85
CA HIS A 102 -6.80 5.88 -13.48
C HIS A 102 -6.87 4.79 -14.56
N GLN A 103 -5.84 4.72 -15.42
CA GLN A 103 -5.60 3.56 -16.28
C GLN A 103 -4.26 2.93 -15.91
N ALA A 104 -4.25 1.60 -15.78
CA ALA A 104 -3.10 0.85 -15.30
C ALA A 104 -1.79 1.16 -16.05
N GLY A 105 -1.84 1.35 -17.38
CA GLY A 105 -0.67 1.75 -18.16
C GLY A 105 -0.08 3.11 -17.75
N SER A 106 -0.91 4.15 -17.72
CA SER A 106 -0.50 5.50 -17.29
C SER A 106 -0.04 5.52 -15.84
N ASP A 107 -0.77 4.85 -14.94
CA ASP A 107 -0.44 4.79 -13.53
C ASP A 107 0.86 4.01 -13.26
N SER A 108 1.12 2.91 -13.99
CA SER A 108 2.36 2.14 -13.87
C SER A 108 3.60 2.93 -14.34
N MET A 109 3.47 3.69 -15.42
CA MET A 109 4.54 4.56 -15.91
C MET A 109 4.84 5.69 -14.92
N LEU A 110 3.78 6.33 -14.39
CA LEU A 110 3.93 7.37 -13.38
C LEU A 110 4.55 6.82 -12.09
N THR A 111 4.14 5.62 -11.66
CA THR A 111 4.72 4.90 -10.52
C THR A 111 6.22 4.70 -10.70
N ALA A 112 6.67 4.23 -11.87
CA ALA A 112 8.08 4.04 -12.15
C ALA A 112 8.88 5.36 -12.08
N PHE A 113 8.35 6.44 -12.67
CA PHE A 113 9.02 7.74 -12.63
C PHE A 113 9.08 8.34 -11.22
N ALA A 114 7.99 8.25 -10.47
CA ALA A 114 7.95 8.66 -9.06
C ALA A 114 8.98 7.89 -8.24
N PHE A 115 9.12 6.57 -8.44
CA PHE A 115 10.12 5.76 -7.75
C PHE A 115 11.54 6.23 -8.02
N PHE A 116 11.94 6.38 -9.29
CA PHE A 116 13.32 6.78 -9.60
C PHE A 116 13.64 8.19 -9.11
N LYS A 117 12.67 9.12 -9.20
CA LYS A 117 12.82 10.47 -8.68
C LYS A 117 12.92 10.48 -7.15
N MET A 118 12.07 9.73 -6.46
CA MET A 118 12.12 9.57 -5.01
C MET A 118 13.43 8.94 -4.56
N ARG A 119 13.91 7.90 -5.26
CA ARG A 119 15.19 7.22 -4.99
C ARG A 119 16.37 8.19 -5.07
N GLN A 120 16.39 9.04 -6.08
CA GLN A 120 17.43 10.05 -6.26
C GLN A 120 17.40 11.10 -5.12
N LEU A 121 16.22 11.60 -4.76
CA LEU A 121 16.08 12.72 -3.83
C LEU A 121 16.20 12.33 -2.34
N PHE A 122 15.69 11.16 -1.95
CA PHE A 122 15.54 10.79 -0.54
C PHE A 122 16.40 9.60 -0.11
N PHE A 123 17.00 8.87 -1.07
CA PHE A 123 17.72 7.63 -0.80
C PHE A 123 19.14 7.63 -1.38
N GLU A 124 19.67 8.76 -1.87
CA GLU A 124 21.04 8.84 -2.41
C GLU A 124 21.31 7.76 -3.48
N ASP A 125 20.31 7.46 -4.31
CA ASP A 125 20.32 6.38 -5.30
C ASP A 125 20.52 4.95 -4.76
N ASN A 126 20.46 4.76 -3.44
CA ASN A 126 20.65 3.49 -2.75
C ASN A 126 19.49 3.17 -1.78
N ILE A 127 18.70 2.15 -2.11
CA ILE A 127 17.59 1.70 -1.26
C ILE A 127 18.10 0.56 -0.36
N ASP A 128 17.87 0.70 0.94
CA ASP A 128 18.13 -0.35 1.92
C ASP A 128 17.09 -1.47 1.82
N ASP A 129 17.50 -2.58 1.21
CA ASP A 129 16.64 -3.75 1.00
C ASP A 129 16.11 -4.33 2.31
N SER A 130 16.89 -4.29 3.39
CA SER A 130 16.47 -4.83 4.70
C SER A 130 15.27 -4.09 5.28
N LYS A 131 15.10 -2.82 4.90
CA LYS A 131 14.06 -1.94 5.41
C LYS A 131 12.83 -1.85 4.51
N PHE A 132 13.01 -1.99 3.20
CA PHE A 132 11.95 -1.67 2.24
C PHE A 132 11.54 -2.83 1.34
N GLN A 133 12.42 -3.80 1.08
CA GLN A 133 12.09 -4.89 0.16
C GLN A 133 10.98 -5.78 0.73
N GLY A 134 10.02 -6.17 -0.10
CA GLY A 134 8.91 -7.06 0.24
C GLY A 134 7.78 -6.40 1.05
N HIS A 135 7.99 -5.21 1.58
CA HIS A 135 6.99 -4.53 2.41
C HIS A 135 5.88 -3.91 1.55
N ILE A 136 4.63 -4.32 1.80
CA ILE A 136 3.44 -3.78 1.13
C ILE A 136 2.70 -2.84 2.06
N TYR A 137 2.27 -1.69 1.56
CA TYR A 137 1.54 -0.73 2.38
C TYR A 137 0.20 -1.32 2.86
N GLY A 138 -0.02 -1.26 4.18
CA GLY A 138 -1.27 -1.68 4.82
C GLY A 138 -1.40 -3.17 5.12
N LEU A 139 -0.37 -3.99 4.80
CA LEU A 139 -0.37 -5.44 5.03
C LEU A 139 0.92 -5.91 5.75
N GLY A 140 0.91 -7.09 6.36
CA GLY A 140 2.12 -7.82 6.76
C GLY A 140 2.76 -7.40 8.08
N THR A 141 2.18 -6.46 8.84
CA THR A 141 2.74 -5.98 10.13
C THR A 141 2.94 -7.12 11.16
N SER A 142 2.04 -8.10 11.16
CA SER A 142 2.05 -9.33 11.98
C SER A 142 3.03 -10.40 11.46
N TYR A 143 3.19 -10.50 10.14
CA TYR A 143 4.02 -11.51 9.49
C TYR A 143 5.50 -11.17 9.56
N LEU A 144 5.85 -9.90 9.29
CA LEU A 144 7.24 -9.42 9.31
C LEU A 144 7.83 -9.44 10.72
N SER A 145 7.03 -9.11 11.74
CA SER A 145 7.42 -9.23 13.15
C SER A 145 7.61 -10.66 13.64
N LYS A 146 7.20 -11.67 12.86
CA LYS A 146 7.42 -13.10 13.14
C LYS A 146 8.64 -13.65 12.41
N LEU A 147 9.04 -13.04 11.29
CA LEU A 147 10.30 -13.34 10.59
C LEU A 147 11.51 -12.71 11.30
N GLU A 148 11.33 -11.53 11.87
CA GLU A 148 12.23 -10.97 12.88
C GLU A 148 11.96 -11.68 14.21
N GLY A 149 12.64 -12.81 14.46
CA GLY A 149 12.52 -13.53 15.74
C GLY A 149 12.70 -12.62 16.95
N PRO A 150 12.25 -13.00 18.16
CA PRO A 150 12.26 -12.12 19.32
C PRO A 150 13.69 -11.64 19.59
N ALA A 151 13.92 -10.34 19.39
CA ALA A 151 15.13 -9.68 19.82
C ALA A 151 15.32 -10.01 21.31
N SER A 152 16.42 -10.68 21.63
CA SER A 152 16.74 -11.09 22.99
C SER A 152 16.77 -9.86 23.89
N SER A 153 15.79 -9.73 24.79
CA SER A 153 15.82 -8.77 25.87
C SER A 153 16.92 -9.18 26.85
N ALA A 154 18.10 -8.60 26.67
CA ALA A 154 19.19 -8.72 27.62
C ALA A 154 18.71 -8.21 28.99
N THR A 155 18.57 -9.15 29.92
CA THR A 155 18.23 -8.94 31.32
C THR A 155 19.46 -8.43 32.05
N THR A 156 19.41 -7.20 32.60
CA THR A 156 20.36 -6.74 33.62
C THR A 156 19.77 -6.99 35.02
N PRO A 157 20.43 -7.74 35.91
CA PRO A 157 19.96 -7.96 37.27
C PRO A 157 20.35 -6.77 38.17
N ALA A 158 19.37 -6.16 38.85
CA ALA A 158 19.61 -5.15 39.88
C ALA A 158 19.74 -5.83 41.25
N THR A 159 20.92 -5.70 41.86
CA THR A 159 21.23 -6.17 43.22
C THR A 159 20.88 -5.12 44.28
N SER A 160 20.33 -5.60 45.39
CA SER A 160 19.86 -4.92 46.59
C SER A 160 20.91 -4.10 47.37
N GLY A 161 20.51 -2.95 47.92
CA GLY A 161 21.23 -2.25 48.99
C GLY A 161 20.57 -0.95 49.47
N ALA A 162 19.83 -1.00 50.58
CA ALA A 162 19.54 0.14 51.48
C ALA A 162 20.57 0.11 52.65
N PRO A 163 20.68 1.09 53.61
CA PRO A 163 19.73 2.17 53.99
C PRO A 163 20.36 3.54 54.42
N TYR A 164 19.52 4.57 54.66
CA TYR A 164 19.58 5.56 55.78
C TYR A 164 18.68 6.80 55.53
N SER A 165 17.89 7.20 56.55
CA SER A 165 17.03 8.40 56.66
C SER A 165 17.57 9.32 57.79
N PRO A 166 17.18 10.62 57.93
CA PRO A 166 15.92 11.00 58.61
C PRO A 166 15.28 12.35 58.14
N SER A 167 13.95 12.40 57.93
CA SER A 167 12.88 13.04 58.74
C SER A 167 12.66 14.56 58.62
N THR A 168 11.44 14.98 58.20
CA THR A 168 10.54 15.94 58.88
C THR A 168 9.15 16.00 58.19
N THR A 169 8.08 15.96 59.00
CA THR A 169 6.61 15.95 58.73
C THR A 169 5.99 17.37 58.71
N PRO A 170 4.64 17.61 58.68
CA PRO A 170 3.48 16.88 58.13
C PRO A 170 2.47 17.75 57.33
N GLY A 171 1.47 17.15 56.67
CA GLY A 171 0.28 17.87 56.15
C GLY A 171 -0.84 16.99 55.55
N ALA A 172 -1.98 16.96 56.24
CA ALA A 172 -3.23 16.19 56.09
C ALA A 172 -3.93 16.09 54.70
N GLY A 173 -4.77 15.05 54.52
CA GLY A 173 -5.84 15.04 53.50
C GLY A 173 -6.52 13.68 53.21
N SER A 174 -7.52 13.32 54.04
CA SER A 174 -8.75 12.52 53.79
C SER A 174 -8.82 11.31 52.83
N ASN A 175 -9.26 10.18 53.41
CA ASN A 175 -9.71 8.93 52.79
C ASN A 175 -11.16 8.98 52.26
N GLY A 176 -11.44 8.23 51.18
CA GLY A 176 -12.78 7.92 50.68
C GLY A 176 -12.78 6.67 49.79
N THR A 177 -13.21 5.55 50.37
CA THR A 177 -13.43 4.21 49.80
C THR A 177 -14.64 4.12 48.88
N TYR A 178 -14.56 3.48 47.70
CA TYR A 178 -15.68 2.72 47.10
C TYR A 178 -15.19 1.56 46.22
N ALA A 179 -15.95 0.48 46.27
CA ALA A 179 -15.69 -0.84 45.73
C ALA A 179 -16.03 -1.00 44.23
N ALA A 180 -15.57 -2.13 43.70
CA ALA A 180 -15.84 -2.66 42.38
C ALA A 180 -17.33 -2.98 42.13
N SER A 181 -17.78 -2.77 40.89
CA SER A 181 -18.85 -3.56 40.29
C SER A 181 -18.80 -3.56 38.75
N SER A 182 -19.10 -4.75 38.24
CA SER A 182 -19.41 -5.21 36.88
C SER A 182 -20.23 -4.28 35.97
N ALA A 183 -20.00 -4.37 34.65
CA ALA A 183 -20.96 -4.98 33.69
C ALA A 183 -20.56 -4.74 32.21
N LEU A 184 -20.81 -5.77 31.40
CA LEU A 184 -20.84 -5.75 29.94
C LEU A 184 -21.85 -4.71 29.42
N GLY A 185 -21.50 -4.01 28.35
CA GLY A 185 -22.40 -3.15 27.57
C GLY A 185 -22.17 -3.32 26.08
N THR A 186 -23.15 -3.90 25.39
CA THR A 186 -23.35 -3.95 23.94
C THR A 186 -23.43 -2.56 23.28
N PRO A 187 -23.00 -2.38 22.03
CA PRO A 187 -23.14 -1.11 21.30
C PRO A 187 -24.58 -0.90 20.80
N PRO A 188 -25.10 0.34 20.76
CA PRO A 188 -26.43 0.61 20.24
C PRO A 188 -26.44 0.77 18.71
N SER A 189 -27.39 0.07 18.09
CA SER A 189 -27.90 0.32 16.75
C SER A 189 -29.01 1.37 16.80
N ASN A 190 -28.86 2.51 16.10
CA ASN A 190 -29.90 3.17 15.30
C ASN A 190 -29.49 4.61 14.95
N TYR A 191 -29.32 4.88 13.65
CA TYR A 191 -29.79 6.14 13.07
C TYR A 191 -30.80 5.81 11.99
N GLY A 192 -32.01 6.32 12.21
CA GLY A 192 -33.18 6.06 11.40
C GLY A 192 -33.16 6.75 10.05
N LEU A 193 -33.98 6.16 9.19
CA LEU A 193 -34.52 6.67 7.95
C LEU A 193 -35.08 8.08 8.11
N ASN A 194 -34.63 9.02 7.27
CA ASN A 194 -35.52 10.07 6.80
C ASN A 194 -35.22 10.41 5.34
N GLY A 195 -36.26 10.35 4.53
CA GLY A 195 -36.22 10.49 3.08
C GLY A 195 -36.13 11.94 2.61
N GLY A 196 -35.64 12.09 1.39
CA GLY A 196 -35.55 13.37 0.69
C GLY A 196 -34.98 13.19 -0.71
N ALA A 197 -35.67 12.41 -1.55
CA ALA A 197 -35.35 12.26 -2.96
C ALA A 197 -35.52 13.61 -3.68
N LYS A 198 -34.47 14.09 -4.35
CA LYS A 198 -34.56 15.12 -5.41
C LYS A 198 -34.25 14.46 -6.76
N PRO A 199 -34.97 14.83 -7.83
CA PRO A 199 -35.02 14.06 -9.06
C PRO A 199 -33.74 14.22 -9.90
N PHE A 200 -33.32 13.11 -10.50
CA PHE A 200 -32.32 13.05 -11.57
C PHE A 200 -32.88 13.74 -12.82
N SER A 201 -32.21 14.81 -13.27
CA SER A 201 -32.40 15.35 -14.62
C SER A 201 -31.58 14.55 -15.63
N ASN A 202 -32.27 13.88 -16.55
CA ASN A 202 -31.69 13.30 -17.75
C ASN A 202 -31.14 14.41 -18.66
N ALA A 203 -29.83 14.58 -18.68
CA ALA A 203 -29.13 15.31 -19.74
C ALA A 203 -28.13 14.34 -20.40
N VAL A 204 -28.45 14.00 -21.66
CA VAL A 204 -27.61 13.22 -22.57
C VAL A 204 -26.33 14.03 -22.87
N PRO A 205 -25.12 13.51 -22.63
CA PRO A 205 -23.91 14.14 -23.15
C PRO A 205 -23.85 13.93 -24.66
N GLN A 206 -23.91 15.02 -25.43
CA GLN A 206 -23.65 15.01 -26.86
C GLN A 206 -22.19 14.61 -27.13
N SER A 207 -22.00 13.74 -28.11
CA SER A 207 -20.71 13.31 -28.65
C SER A 207 -19.98 14.46 -29.36
N PRO A 208 -18.69 14.72 -29.08
CA PRO A 208 -17.85 15.50 -29.98
C PRO A 208 -17.20 14.58 -31.01
N SER A 209 -17.82 14.44 -32.17
CA SER A 209 -17.12 14.08 -33.40
C SER A 209 -16.95 15.35 -34.23
N THR A 210 -15.75 15.54 -34.78
CA THR A 210 -15.36 16.58 -35.76
C THR A 210 -14.76 17.86 -35.19
N VAL A 211 -13.57 17.80 -34.59
CA VAL A 211 -12.43 18.71 -34.87
C VAL A 211 -11.15 17.96 -34.48
N MET A 212 -10.27 17.69 -35.46
CA MET A 212 -8.89 17.17 -35.40
C MET A 212 -8.64 16.09 -36.48
N ALA A 213 -9.10 16.36 -37.69
CA ALA A 213 -8.58 15.74 -38.90
C ALA A 213 -8.12 16.89 -39.80
N ASN A 214 -6.94 17.45 -39.50
CA ASN A 214 -6.12 18.32 -40.34
C ASN A 214 -4.90 18.79 -39.55
N ASN A 215 -3.92 17.91 -39.29
CA ASN A 215 -2.52 18.32 -39.06
C ASN A 215 -1.48 17.18 -38.99
N VAL A 216 -1.64 16.10 -39.76
CA VAL A 216 -0.56 15.11 -39.91
C VAL A 216 -0.38 14.73 -41.38
N VAL A 217 -0.08 15.72 -42.22
CA VAL A 217 0.58 15.51 -43.52
C VAL A 217 1.51 16.70 -43.79
N ASN A 218 2.63 16.81 -43.05
CA ASN A 218 3.84 17.50 -43.49
C ASN A 218 4.95 17.41 -42.43
N ALA A 219 5.66 16.28 -42.40
CA ALA A 219 7.03 16.20 -41.87
C ALA A 219 7.66 14.85 -42.29
N ARG A 220 7.81 14.64 -43.59
CA ARG A 220 8.83 13.74 -44.16
C ARG A 220 9.54 14.56 -45.24
N LYS A 221 10.87 14.60 -45.16
CA LYS A 221 11.83 15.49 -45.85
C LYS A 221 12.01 16.80 -45.07
N TYR A 222 12.94 16.85 -44.12
CA TYR A 222 14.39 17.03 -44.31
C TYR A 222 15.13 16.30 -43.19
#